data_AF-A0A426X2L1-F1
#
_entry.id   AF-A0A426X2L1-F1
#
_cell.length_a   1.000
_cell.length_b   1.000
_cell.length_c   1.000
_cell.angle_alpha   90.00
_cell.angle_beta   90.00
_cell.angle_gamma   90.00
#
_symmetry.space_group_name_H-M   'P 1'
#
loop_
_entity.id
_entity.type
_entity.pdbx_description
1 polymer ?
#
loop_
_entity_poly.entity_id
_entity_poly.type
_entity_poly.pdbx_seq_one_letter_code
_entity_poly.pdbx_strand_id
1 'polypeptide(L)'
;MYYDYFSGGAEDQFTLRENVEAFRRIMLRPRILVDVSKIDMSTTLLGYNMSSPILVAPTGSQQLAHPQGVDLTTSVMKHKYCM
;
A
#
# COMPACT_ATOMS: atom_id res chain seq x y z
N MET A 1 -16.20 -10.98 -13.45
CA MET A 1 -16.24 -9.94 -14.50
C MET A 1 -15.48 -8.67 -14.12
N TYR A 2 -15.27 -8.34 -12.83
CA TYR A 2 -14.59 -7.10 -12.43
C TYR A 2 -13.08 -7.22 -12.18
N TYR A 3 -12.49 -8.41 -12.32
CA TYR A 3 -11.08 -8.63 -12.02
C TYR A 3 -10.15 -7.76 -12.89
N ASP A 4 -10.41 -7.71 -14.21
CA ASP A 4 -9.58 -6.97 -15.17
C ASP A 4 -9.59 -5.45 -14.93
N TYR A 5 -10.67 -4.92 -14.33
CA TYR A 5 -10.74 -3.52 -13.92
C TYR A 5 -9.71 -3.19 -12.83
N PHE A 6 -9.41 -4.15 -11.95
CA PHE A 6 -8.47 -3.97 -10.84
C PHE A 6 -7.05 -4.39 -11.19
N SER A 7 -6.88 -5.42 -12.03
CA SER A 7 -5.56 -5.97 -12.37
C SER A 7 -4.94 -5.36 -13.62
N GLY A 8 -5.74 -4.73 -14.49
CA GLY A 8 -5.29 -4.21 -15.78
C GLY A 8 -4.52 -2.89 -15.70
N GLY A 9 -3.63 -2.69 -16.67
CA GLY A 9 -2.95 -1.42 -16.96
C GLY A 9 -3.37 -0.85 -18.32
N ALA A 10 -2.79 0.28 -18.71
CA ALA A 10 -3.06 0.90 -20.00
C ALA A 10 -2.48 0.06 -21.16
N GLU A 11 -3.24 -0.03 -22.26
CA GLU A 11 -2.83 -0.65 -23.54
C GLU A 11 -2.17 -2.03 -23.38
N ASP A 12 -0.89 -2.14 -23.76
CA ASP A 12 -0.08 -3.36 -23.69
C ASP A 12 0.48 -3.65 -22.28
N GLN A 13 0.09 -2.83 -21.30
CA GLN A 13 0.46 -2.89 -19.90
C GLN A 13 1.98 -2.76 -19.66
N PHE A 14 2.70 -2.11 -20.59
CA PHE A 14 4.13 -1.91 -20.47
C PHE A 14 4.52 -1.23 -19.16
N THR A 15 3.90 -0.08 -18.84
CA THR A 15 4.19 0.66 -17.60
C THR A 15 3.83 -0.13 -16.34
N LEU A 16 2.77 -0.94 -16.37
CA LEU A 16 2.41 -1.80 -15.24
C LEU A 16 3.52 -2.82 -14.94
N ARG A 17 4.09 -3.44 -15.98
CA ARG A 17 5.24 -4.35 -15.83
C ARG A 17 6.50 -3.61 -15.35
N GLU A 18 6.81 -2.45 -15.95
CA GLU A 18 7.99 -1.68 -15.56
C GLU A 18 7.93 -1.19 -14.11
N ASN A 19 6.75 -0.87 -13.57
CA ASN A 19 6.60 -0.52 -12.15
C ASN A 19 7.10 -1.64 -11.23
N VAL A 20 6.84 -2.90 -11.57
CA VAL A 20 7.31 -4.06 -10.78
C VAL A 20 8.80 -4.31 -11.00
N GLU A 21 9.25 -4.26 -12.26
CA GLU A 21 10.67 -4.47 -12.60
C GLU A 21 11.57 -3.39 -12.00
N ALA A 22 11.09 -2.16 -11.82
CA ALA A 22 11.84 -1.08 -11.18
C ALA A 22 12.27 -1.46 -9.75
N PHE A 23 11.38 -2.05 -8.95
CA PHE A 23 11.72 -2.47 -7.58
C PHE A 23 12.70 -3.64 -7.54
N ARG A 24 12.69 -4.53 -8.54
CA ARG A 24 13.65 -5.65 -8.63
C ARG A 24 15.09 -5.19 -8.86
N ARG A 25 15.29 -3.98 -9.38
CA ARG A 25 16.61 -3.38 -9.57
C ARG A 25 17.22 -2.86 -8.25
N ILE A 26 16.41 -2.74 -7.20
CA ILE A 26 16.84 -2.22 -5.89
C ILE A 26 17.14 -3.40 -4.96
N MET A 27 18.37 -3.46 -4.45
CA MET A 27 18.77 -4.45 -3.44
C MET A 27 18.90 -3.81 -2.07
N LEU A 28 18.35 -4.46 -1.05
CA LEU A 28 18.59 -4.09 0.35
C LEU A 28 19.99 -4.55 0.75
N ARG A 29 20.74 -3.69 1.44
CA ARG A 29 22.00 -4.05 2.10
C ARG A 29 21.73 -4.35 3.57
N PRO A 30 21.67 -5.62 4.01
CA PRO A 30 21.43 -5.94 5.40
C PRO A 30 22.54 -5.37 6.29
N ARG A 31 22.17 -4.85 7.47
CA ARG A 31 23.10 -4.47 8.53
C ARG A 31 23.02 -5.51 9.62
N ILE A 32 24.15 -6.18 9.89
CA ILE A 32 24.24 -7.26 10.88
C ILE A 32 24.54 -6.69 12.27
N LEU A 33 24.23 -7.48 13.31
CA LEU A 33 24.45 -7.13 14.72
C LEU A 33 23.72 -5.84 15.17
N VAL A 34 22.60 -5.51 14.52
CA VAL A 34 21.68 -4.46 14.96
C VAL A 34 20.59 -5.12 15.81
N ASP A 35 20.39 -4.63 17.03
CA ASP A 35 19.25 -5.06 17.85
C ASP A 35 17.95 -4.58 17.19
N VAL A 36 17.13 -5.56 16.78
CA VAL A 36 15.82 -5.36 16.15
C VAL A 36 14.70 -5.96 16.99
N SER A 37 14.94 -6.17 18.29
CA SER A 37 13.95 -6.72 19.24
C SER A 37 12.70 -5.83 19.38
N LYS A 38 12.83 -4.52 19.10
CA LYS A 38 11.73 -3.56 19.04
C LYS A 38 11.90 -2.68 17.81
N ILE A 39 10.88 -2.65 16.95
CA ILE A 39 10.84 -1.83 15.74
C ILE A 39 9.65 -0.88 15.85
N ASP A 40 9.91 0.41 15.74
CA ASP A 40 8.88 1.44 15.61
C ASP A 40 8.75 1.83 14.13
N MET A 41 7.54 1.67 13.59
CA MET A 41 7.22 2.09 12.22
C MET A 41 6.47 3.43 12.20
N SER A 42 6.22 4.04 13.35
CA SER A 42 5.51 5.31 13.41
C SER A 42 6.24 6.42 12.66
N THR A 43 5.48 7.33 12.08
CA THR A 43 6.01 8.48 11.36
C THR A 43 5.00 9.64 11.39
N THR A 44 5.42 10.80 10.89
CA THR A 44 4.56 11.97 10.73
C THR A 44 4.50 12.34 9.26
N LEU A 45 3.29 12.44 8.70
CA LEU A 45 3.06 12.87 7.32
C LEU A 45 2.12 14.08 7.32
N LEU A 46 2.58 15.20 6.74
CA LEU A 46 1.81 16.45 6.66
C LEU A 46 1.25 16.93 8.02
N GLY A 47 1.98 16.67 9.11
CA GLY A 47 1.58 17.02 10.49
C GLY A 47 0.68 15.98 11.20
N TYR A 48 0.31 14.89 10.53
CA TYR A 48 -0.46 13.80 11.12
C TYR A 48 0.47 12.67 11.56
N ASN A 49 0.30 12.22 12.81
CA ASN A 49 1.00 11.04 13.31
C ASN A 49 0.31 9.77 12.82
N MET A 50 1.10 8.84 12.30
CA MET A 50 0.64 7.54 11.78
C MET A 50 1.53 6.41 12.31
N SER A 51 0.95 5.21 12.47
CA SER A 51 1.63 4.04 13.06
C SER A 51 2.60 3.31 12.10
N SER A 52 2.57 3.62 10.81
CA SER A 52 3.39 3.02 9.76
C SER A 52 3.49 3.97 8.56
N PRO A 53 4.56 3.99 7.75
CA PRO A 53 4.65 4.82 6.55
C PRO A 53 3.86 4.26 5.35
N ILE A 54 2.67 3.68 5.58
CA ILE A 54 1.86 3.02 4.54
C ILE A 54 0.44 3.58 4.55
N LEU A 55 -0.09 3.86 3.35
CA LEU A 55 -1.44 4.37 3.12
C LEU A 55 -2.12 3.56 2.02
N VAL A 56 -3.45 3.54 2.04
CA VAL A 56 -4.26 3.03 0.95
C VAL A 56 -4.39 4.14 -0.10
N ALA A 57 -4.00 3.84 -1.34
CA ALA A 57 -4.15 4.76 -2.45
C ALA A 57 -5.64 5.00 -2.77
N PRO A 58 -6.02 6.19 -3.27
CA PRO A 58 -7.38 6.47 -3.66
C PRO A 58 -7.78 5.59 -4.86
N THR A 59 -8.72 4.66 -4.63
CA THR A 59 -9.22 3.73 -5.65
C THR A 59 -10.73 3.84 -5.76
N GLY A 60 -11.25 4.04 -6.97
CA GLY A 60 -12.68 4.10 -7.25
C GLY A 60 -13.35 2.73 -7.35
N SER A 61 -14.70 2.72 -7.33
CA SER A 61 -15.52 1.53 -7.59
C SER A 61 -15.23 0.31 -6.70
N GLN A 62 -14.86 0.52 -5.43
CA GLN A 62 -14.51 -0.55 -4.50
C GLN A 62 -15.65 -1.55 -4.23
N GLN A 63 -16.91 -1.14 -4.44
CA GLN A 63 -18.07 -2.03 -4.34
C GLN A 63 -18.05 -3.17 -5.36
N LEU A 64 -17.31 -3.01 -6.47
CA LEU A 64 -17.09 -4.07 -7.46
C LEU A 64 -16.19 -5.20 -6.92
N ALA A 65 -15.36 -4.92 -5.91
CA ALA A 65 -14.51 -5.90 -5.25
C ALA A 65 -15.18 -6.53 -4.02
N HIS A 66 -15.92 -5.73 -3.25
CA HIS A 66 -16.65 -6.20 -2.07
C HIS A 66 -17.88 -5.33 -1.81
N PRO A 67 -19.06 -5.88 -1.45
CA PRO A 67 -20.28 -5.09 -1.27
C PRO A 67 -20.17 -3.87 -0.34
N GLN A 68 -19.32 -3.95 0.69
CA GLN A 68 -19.08 -2.85 1.64
C GLN A 68 -18.18 -1.73 1.08
N GLY A 69 -17.47 -1.96 -0.02
CA GLY A 69 -16.65 -0.97 -0.73
C GLY A 69 -15.76 -0.11 0.17
N VAL A 70 -15.93 1.21 0.06
CA VAL A 70 -15.11 2.22 0.75
C VAL A 70 -15.23 2.17 2.28
N ASP A 71 -16.37 1.76 2.81
CA ASP A 71 -16.58 1.69 4.25
C ASP A 71 -15.69 0.64 4.89
N LEU A 72 -15.53 -0.51 4.22
CA LEU A 72 -14.62 -1.57 4.65
C LEU A 72 -13.17 -1.08 4.66
N THR A 73 -12.71 -0.48 3.56
CA THR A 73 -11.35 0.05 3.42
C THR A 73 -11.05 1.13 4.47
N THR A 74 -12.01 2.03 4.71
CA THR A 74 -11.87 3.11 5.69
C THR A 74 -11.83 2.57 7.12
N SER A 75 -12.63 1.54 7.43
CA SER A 75 -12.63 0.90 8.75
C SER A 75 -11.27 0.28 9.07
N VAL A 76 -10.65 -0.41 8.10
CA VAL A 76 -9.31 -0.99 8.26
C VAL A 76 -8.24 0.10 8.45
N MET A 77 -8.34 1.22 7.75
CA MET A 77 -7.41 2.34 7.93
C MET A 77 -7.55 2.99 9.30
N LYS A 78 -8.79 3.20 9.78
CA LYS A 78 -9.07 3.78 11.09
C LYS A 78 -8.54 2.92 12.23
N HIS A 79 -8.64 1.59 12.13
CA HIS A 79 -8.18 0.70 13.19
C HIS A 79 -6.65 0.58 13.30
N LYS A 80 -5.91 0.90 12.23
CA LYS A 80 -4.44 0.77 12.20
C LYS A 80 -3.66 2.08 12.18
N TYR A 81 -4.17 3.16 11.59
CA TYR A 81 -3.36 4.34 11.25
C TYR A 81 -3.87 5.67 11.80
N CYS A 82 -5.04 5.70 12.43
CA CYS A 82 -5.59 6.88 13.08
C CYS A 82 -5.63 6.61 14.59
N MET A 83 -5.04 7.51 15.38
CA MET A 83 -5.35 7.60 16.80
C MET A 83 -6.85 7.89 16.98
#